data_AF-A0A9E1MM61-F1
#
_entry.id   AF-A0A9E1MM61-F1
#
_cell.length_a   1.000
_cell.length_b   1.000
_cell.length_c   1.000
_cell.angle_alpha   90.00
_cell.angle_beta   90.00
_cell.angle_gamma   90.00
#
_symmetry.space_group_name_H-M   'P 1'
#
loop_
_entity.id
_entity.type
_entity.pdbx_description
1 polymer ?
#
loop_
_entity_poly.entity_id
_entity_poly.type
_entity_poly.pdbx_seq_one_letter_code
_entity_poly.pdbx_strand_id
1 'polypeptide(L)'
;TRCGATRLEGDAAAGHIPGDAATCTTPQLCTKCGAVIESTLGHDYQEEVTTPTCTKMGHTTYTCSRCGDTYDGDYTDPTGHTPGEWIVDQEAAQGVEGSRHKECTVCGEVLETEELEQLYNQATTDSKGEAVVGRYLVIVTDTGTTDPVAKATVTLHGDDTISIRLPNSRLLDYDDQTTVTVLLSEPETPVEGIEIAVTDKNANTCGGKTDKVGQLTVPSSSGITNEDGSATVGWEDPDGNRHTFTVKVERTGTGRPIQGSKVSMGATGNITVILPDGQDMDARNRVTITVTDNEKSPQPDKTVIVRADLGGTAQGQTNKDGQLTVPSVESAYTDDTGTAVVGQYTVIVTDTAEKPVKGALVT
;
A
#
# COMPACT_ATOMS: atom_id res chain seq x y z
N THR A 1 -86.78 98.42 0.52
CA THR A 1 -86.29 97.11 0.03
C THR A 1 -85.61 96.40 1.19
N ARG A 2 -85.77 95.07 1.26
CA ARG A 2 -85.24 94.09 2.25
C ARG A 2 -83.73 94.31 2.54
N CYS A 3 -83.14 94.00 3.70
CA CYS A 3 -83.30 92.83 4.59
C CYS A 3 -82.95 93.16 6.06
N GLY A 4 -83.62 92.49 7.01
CA GLY A 4 -83.24 92.50 8.43
C GLY A 4 -82.17 91.44 8.67
N ALA A 5 -80.91 91.85 8.78
CA ALA A 5 -79.83 90.98 9.21
C ALA A 5 -79.78 90.97 10.74
N THR A 6 -79.87 89.79 11.35
CA THR A 6 -79.59 89.58 12.77
C THR A 6 -78.25 88.87 12.86
N ARG A 7 -77.25 89.48 13.50
CA ARG A 7 -75.95 88.85 13.81
C ARG A 7 -76.19 87.91 15.00
N LEU A 8 -76.13 86.61 14.74
CA LEU A 8 -76.04 85.60 15.79
C LEU A 8 -74.58 85.59 16.27
N GLU A 9 -74.35 86.01 17.51
CA GLU A 9 -73.09 85.78 18.21
C GLU A 9 -72.99 84.26 18.45
N GLY A 10 -72.04 83.60 17.78
CA GLY A 10 -71.77 82.19 18.03
C GLY A 10 -71.02 82.06 19.36
N ASP A 11 -71.55 81.25 20.27
CA ASP A 11 -70.85 80.85 21.48
C ASP A 11 -69.47 80.27 21.13
N ALA A 12 -68.49 80.46 22.03
CA ALA A 12 -67.15 79.89 21.87
C ALA A 12 -67.24 78.39 21.56
N ALA A 13 -66.49 77.92 20.55
CA ALA A 13 -66.51 76.53 20.15
C ALA A 13 -66.24 75.64 21.37
N ALA A 14 -67.26 74.90 21.82
CA ALA A 14 -67.08 73.84 22.80
C ALA A 14 -66.13 72.83 22.15
N GLY A 15 -64.87 72.80 22.61
CA GLY A 15 -63.82 71.96 22.03
C GLY A 15 -64.21 70.49 21.93
N HIS A 16 -63.44 69.72 21.19
CA HIS A 16 -63.67 68.28 21.06
C HIS A 16 -63.56 67.58 22.42
N ILE A 17 -64.45 66.60 22.68
CA ILE A 17 -64.41 65.75 23.88
C ILE A 17 -63.67 64.46 23.49
N PRO A 18 -62.45 64.22 24.00
CA PRO A 18 -61.69 63.01 23.68
C PRO A 18 -62.43 61.74 24.10
N GLY A 19 -62.56 60.78 23.18
CA GLY A 19 -63.00 59.42 23.47
C GLY A 19 -61.83 58.54 23.92
N ASP A 20 -61.97 57.22 23.74
CA ASP A 20 -60.91 56.26 24.04
C ASP A 20 -59.60 56.64 23.35
N ALA A 21 -58.48 56.49 24.07
CA ALA A 21 -57.17 56.85 23.56
C ALA A 21 -56.86 56.10 22.25
N ALA A 22 -56.14 56.76 21.33
CA ALA A 22 -55.76 56.14 20.08
C ALA A 22 -54.92 54.87 20.35
N THR A 23 -55.23 53.82 19.61
CA THR A 23 -54.47 52.56 19.63
C THR A 23 -53.67 52.42 18.34
N CYS A 24 -52.96 51.31 18.17
CA CYS A 24 -52.22 51.02 16.94
C CYS A 24 -53.12 51.02 15.69
N THR A 25 -54.38 50.61 15.83
CA THR A 25 -55.32 50.42 14.70
C THR A 25 -56.55 51.31 14.76
N THR A 26 -56.82 51.97 15.89
CA THR A 26 -58.02 52.78 16.10
C THR A 26 -57.65 54.22 16.45
N PRO A 27 -58.10 55.23 15.68
CA PRO A 27 -57.85 56.63 16.01
C PRO A 27 -58.70 57.07 17.20
N GLN A 28 -58.28 58.11 17.92
CA GLN A 28 -59.10 58.73 18.94
C GLN A 28 -60.17 59.61 18.28
N LEU A 29 -61.43 59.34 18.58
CA LEU A 29 -62.58 60.07 18.02
C LEU A 29 -63.23 60.96 19.07
N CYS A 30 -63.80 62.08 18.61
CA CYS A 30 -64.67 62.92 19.42
C CYS A 30 -66.01 62.21 19.65
N THR A 31 -66.38 61.97 20.92
CA THR A 31 -67.62 61.27 21.26
C THR A 31 -68.89 62.01 20.87
N LYS A 32 -68.80 63.32 20.60
CA LYS A 32 -69.95 64.18 20.25
C LYS A 32 -70.19 64.32 18.74
N CYS A 33 -69.14 64.33 17.92
CA CYS A 33 -69.27 64.61 16.48
C CYS A 33 -68.52 63.63 15.57
N GLY A 34 -67.79 62.66 16.12
CA GLY A 34 -67.04 61.67 15.35
C GLY A 34 -65.79 62.19 14.64
N ALA A 35 -65.43 63.47 14.83
CA ALA A 35 -64.19 64.02 14.28
C ALA A 35 -62.97 63.29 14.87
N VAL A 36 -61.96 63.02 14.04
CA VAL A 36 -60.68 62.44 14.45
C VAL A 36 -59.91 63.50 15.25
N ILE A 37 -59.61 63.19 16.51
CA ILE A 37 -58.84 64.04 17.41
C ILE A 37 -57.35 63.68 17.33
N GLU A 38 -57.05 62.39 17.40
CA GLU A 38 -55.71 61.85 17.16
C GLU A 38 -55.79 60.70 16.15
N SER A 39 -54.87 60.70 15.20
CA SER A 39 -54.72 59.58 14.26
C SER A 39 -54.30 58.31 15.00
N THR A 40 -54.40 57.16 14.32
CA THR A 40 -53.85 55.91 14.84
C THR A 40 -52.37 56.07 15.16
N LEU A 41 -51.91 55.44 16.25
CA LEU A 41 -50.50 55.55 16.67
C LEU A 41 -49.54 54.83 15.73
N GLY A 42 -50.07 53.98 14.85
CA GLY A 42 -49.28 53.06 14.03
C GLY A 42 -48.61 51.97 14.88
N HIS A 43 -48.10 50.96 14.20
CA HIS A 43 -47.31 49.91 14.84
C HIS A 43 -45.86 50.39 15.05
N ASP A 44 -45.30 49.96 16.17
CA ASP A 44 -43.91 50.19 16.57
C ASP A 44 -43.25 48.82 16.74
N TYR A 45 -42.85 48.23 15.61
CA TYR A 45 -42.34 46.87 15.53
C TYR A 45 -40.89 46.80 16.00
N GLN A 46 -40.60 45.82 16.84
CA GLN A 46 -39.26 45.39 17.24
C GLN A 46 -38.93 44.09 16.52
N GLU A 47 -37.66 43.89 16.16
CA GLU A 47 -37.20 42.79 15.32
C GLU A 47 -36.44 41.75 16.14
N GLU A 48 -36.76 40.47 15.92
CA GLU A 48 -35.99 39.34 16.43
C GLU A 48 -35.61 38.43 15.25
N VAL A 49 -34.31 38.28 15.00
CA VAL A 49 -33.79 37.52 13.86
C VAL A 49 -33.55 36.07 14.25
N THR A 50 -34.24 35.15 13.58
CA THR A 50 -33.94 33.71 13.60
C THR A 50 -33.05 33.37 12.41
N THR A 51 -31.81 32.98 12.68
CA THR A 51 -30.86 32.62 11.62
C THR A 51 -31.26 31.31 10.91
N PRO A 52 -31.01 31.18 9.60
CA PRO A 52 -31.24 29.92 8.90
C PRO A 52 -30.31 28.82 9.42
N THR A 53 -30.75 27.57 9.27
CA THR A 53 -29.95 26.35 9.54
C THR A 53 -29.75 25.58 8.23
N CYS A 54 -29.08 24.43 8.28
CA CYS A 54 -28.87 23.59 7.08
C CYS A 54 -30.19 23.24 6.36
N THR A 55 -31.27 23.00 7.11
CA THR A 55 -32.55 22.52 6.56
C THR A 55 -33.73 23.48 6.79
N LYS A 56 -33.63 24.39 7.77
CA LYS A 56 -34.71 25.35 8.09
C LYS A 56 -34.34 26.75 7.62
N MET A 57 -35.30 27.42 6.99
CA MET A 57 -35.23 28.84 6.65
C MET A 57 -35.08 29.70 7.91
N GLY A 58 -34.36 30.81 7.76
CA GLY A 58 -34.34 31.90 8.74
C GLY A 58 -35.45 32.90 8.44
N HIS A 59 -35.79 33.73 9.42
CA HIS A 59 -36.81 34.78 9.30
C HIS A 59 -36.60 35.83 10.39
N THR A 60 -37.21 37.00 10.21
CA THR A 60 -37.30 38.03 11.24
C THR A 60 -38.73 38.08 11.76
N THR A 61 -38.90 37.93 13.07
CA THR A 61 -40.19 38.12 13.74
C THR A 61 -40.32 39.58 14.15
N TYR A 62 -41.37 40.25 13.68
CA TYR A 62 -41.69 41.64 14.00
C TYR A 62 -42.78 41.67 15.06
N THR A 63 -42.47 42.17 16.26
CA THR A 63 -43.43 42.28 17.37
C THR A 63 -43.67 43.73 17.74
N CYS A 64 -44.92 44.20 17.70
CA CYS A 64 -45.24 45.57 18.09
C CYS A 64 -45.19 45.74 19.61
N SER A 65 -44.34 46.64 20.11
CA SER A 65 -44.13 46.89 21.54
C SER A 65 -45.37 47.41 22.29
N ARG A 66 -46.33 47.98 21.57
CA ARG A 66 -47.53 48.64 22.13
C ARG A 66 -48.72 47.71 22.24
N CYS A 67 -48.95 46.85 21.24
CA CYS A 67 -50.15 46.01 21.15
C CYS A 67 -49.88 44.51 21.07
N GLY A 68 -48.62 44.09 20.92
CA GLY A 68 -48.25 42.67 20.80
C GLY A 68 -48.62 42.01 19.47
N ASP A 69 -49.02 42.80 18.46
CA ASP A 69 -49.23 42.28 17.11
C ASP A 69 -47.91 41.74 16.55
N THR A 70 -47.95 40.58 15.90
CA THR A 70 -46.75 39.86 15.44
C THR A 70 -46.92 39.30 14.04
N TYR A 71 -45.87 39.37 13.24
CA TYR A 71 -45.77 38.67 11.96
C TYR A 71 -44.31 38.33 11.64
N ASP A 72 -44.10 37.30 10.80
CA ASP A 72 -42.78 36.91 10.32
C ASP A 72 -42.56 37.41 8.89
N GLY A 73 -41.40 38.03 8.64
CA GLY A 73 -40.96 38.54 7.35
C GLY A 73 -39.47 38.30 7.09
N ASP A 74 -38.93 38.86 6.01
CA ASP A 74 -37.51 38.79 5.66
C ASP A 74 -36.91 37.37 5.72
N TYR A 75 -37.61 36.43 5.08
CA TYR A 75 -37.20 35.03 5.03
C TYR A 75 -35.87 34.86 4.30
N THR A 76 -35.02 34.01 4.87
CA THR A 76 -33.74 33.58 4.28
C THR A 76 -33.76 32.09 4.06
N ASP A 77 -33.28 31.65 2.89
CA ASP A 77 -33.22 30.23 2.54
C ASP A 77 -32.31 29.46 3.51
N PRO A 78 -32.52 28.13 3.67
CA PRO A 78 -31.63 27.30 4.47
C PRO A 78 -30.19 27.39 3.94
N THR A 79 -29.21 27.29 4.83
CA THR A 79 -27.79 27.39 4.46
C THR A 79 -27.31 26.20 3.62
N GLY A 80 -28.10 25.10 3.61
CA GLY A 80 -27.72 23.84 2.98
C GLY A 80 -26.66 23.07 3.78
N HIS A 81 -26.28 21.91 3.24
CA HIS A 81 -25.24 21.07 3.81
C HIS A 81 -23.90 21.33 3.11
N THR A 82 -22.84 21.46 3.93
CA THR A 82 -21.45 21.49 3.46
C THR A 82 -20.80 20.14 3.81
N PRO A 83 -20.41 19.31 2.81
CA PRO A 83 -19.76 18.04 3.08
C PRO A 83 -18.36 18.23 3.67
N GLY A 84 -18.03 17.42 4.67
CA GLY A 84 -16.68 17.31 5.24
C GLY A 84 -15.79 16.33 4.48
N GLU A 85 -14.64 16.04 5.09
CA GLU A 85 -13.74 14.96 4.66
C GLU A 85 -14.37 13.58 4.89
N TRP A 86 -13.87 12.57 4.20
CA TRP A 86 -14.27 11.18 4.43
C TRP A 86 -13.85 10.72 5.83
N ILE A 87 -14.79 10.09 6.53
CA ILE A 87 -14.59 9.44 7.83
C ILE A 87 -14.70 7.93 7.61
N VAL A 88 -13.65 7.19 7.94
CA VAL A 88 -13.64 5.71 7.83
C VAL A 88 -14.42 5.12 9.01
N ASP A 89 -15.50 4.40 8.70
CA ASP A 89 -16.32 3.70 9.69
C ASP A 89 -15.76 2.31 10.00
N GLN A 90 -15.33 1.60 8.95
CA GLN A 90 -14.75 0.27 9.02
C GLN A 90 -13.60 0.17 8.02
N GLU A 91 -12.41 -0.17 8.53
CA GLU A 91 -11.26 -0.48 7.69
C GLU A 91 -11.54 -1.72 6.84
N ALA A 92 -11.21 -1.66 5.55
CA ALA A 92 -11.26 -2.84 4.69
C ALA A 92 -10.17 -3.84 5.13
N ALA A 93 -10.51 -5.13 5.14
CA ALA A 93 -9.57 -6.20 5.47
C ALA A 93 -9.76 -7.39 4.53
N GLN A 94 -8.94 -8.42 4.71
CA GLN A 94 -9.04 -9.63 3.90
C GLN A 94 -10.39 -10.33 4.17
N GLY A 95 -11.21 -10.50 3.13
CA GLY A 95 -12.52 -11.12 3.29
C GLY A 95 -13.59 -10.22 3.89
N VAL A 96 -13.26 -8.96 4.20
CA VAL A 96 -14.11 -8.03 4.94
C VAL A 96 -14.12 -6.68 4.22
N GLU A 97 -15.26 -6.32 3.66
CA GLU A 97 -15.47 -4.99 3.07
C GLU A 97 -15.35 -3.91 4.15
N GLY A 98 -14.82 -2.75 3.77
CA GLY A 98 -14.79 -1.57 4.62
C GLY A 98 -15.94 -0.62 4.31
N SER A 99 -16.03 0.49 5.04
CA SER A 99 -17.01 1.55 4.75
C SER A 99 -16.52 2.91 5.25
N ARG A 100 -16.95 3.97 4.56
CA ARG A 100 -16.70 5.35 4.96
C ARG A 100 -17.89 6.25 4.64
N HIS A 101 -18.02 7.38 5.33
CA HIS A 101 -19.06 8.37 5.08
C HIS A 101 -18.53 9.81 5.10
N LYS A 102 -19.29 10.74 4.52
CA LYS A 102 -19.11 12.18 4.72
C LYS A 102 -20.28 12.72 5.50
N GLU A 103 -20.01 13.57 6.47
CA GLU A 103 -21.02 14.29 7.22
C GLU A 103 -20.95 15.80 7.00
N CYS A 104 -22.05 16.49 7.29
CA CYS A 104 -22.10 17.94 7.18
C CYS A 104 -21.25 18.60 8.27
N THR A 105 -20.31 19.47 7.88
CA THR A 105 -19.42 20.16 8.82
C THR A 105 -20.13 21.11 9.80
N VAL A 106 -21.40 21.46 9.51
CA VAL A 106 -22.22 22.36 10.33
C VAL A 106 -23.13 21.60 11.27
N CYS A 107 -23.83 20.56 10.80
CA CYS A 107 -24.87 19.87 11.57
C CYS A 107 -24.62 18.36 11.83
N GLY A 108 -23.58 17.77 11.25
CA GLY A 108 -23.24 16.35 11.41
C GLY A 108 -24.17 15.37 10.69
N GLU A 109 -25.03 15.85 9.80
CA GLU A 109 -25.89 14.96 8.99
C GLU A 109 -25.03 14.19 7.98
N VAL A 110 -25.17 12.86 7.92
CA VAL A 110 -24.47 12.02 6.95
C VAL A 110 -25.04 12.29 5.55
N LEU A 111 -24.18 12.73 4.63
CA LEU A 111 -24.54 13.16 3.28
C LEU A 111 -24.21 12.10 2.23
N GLU A 112 -23.09 11.42 2.39
CA GLU A 112 -22.58 10.39 1.46
C GLU A 112 -22.08 9.20 2.26
N THR A 113 -22.25 7.99 1.72
CA THR A 113 -21.70 6.74 2.26
C THR A 113 -21.14 5.92 1.10
N GLU A 114 -20.00 5.27 1.33
CA GLU A 114 -19.30 4.46 0.35
C GLU A 114 -18.82 3.16 1.00
N GLU A 115 -19.06 2.04 0.33
CA GLU A 115 -18.48 0.74 0.68
C GLU A 115 -17.09 0.63 0.06
N LEU A 116 -16.12 0.20 0.87
CA LEU A 116 -14.74 -0.02 0.42
C LEU A 116 -14.56 -1.49 0.08
N GLU A 117 -14.02 -1.78 -1.09
CA GLU A 117 -13.76 -3.16 -1.50
C GLU A 117 -12.85 -3.86 -0.49
N GLN A 118 -13.17 -5.13 -0.20
CA GLN A 118 -12.30 -5.99 0.60
C GLN A 118 -10.90 -6.08 -0.02
N LEU A 119 -9.91 -6.32 0.84
CA LEU A 119 -8.53 -6.43 0.37
C LEU A 119 -8.23 -7.87 -0.07
N TYR A 120 -7.76 -8.05 -1.30
CA TYR A 120 -7.31 -9.35 -1.80
C TYR A 120 -5.84 -9.56 -1.46
N ASN A 121 -5.46 -10.75 -1.01
CA ASN A 121 -4.07 -11.07 -0.71
C ASN A 121 -3.27 -11.54 -1.93
N GLN A 122 -3.89 -11.62 -3.10
CA GLN A 122 -3.22 -11.98 -4.33
C GLN A 122 -3.81 -11.19 -5.50
N ALA A 123 -2.93 -10.68 -6.35
CA ALA A 123 -3.30 -9.99 -7.57
C ALA A 123 -2.27 -10.29 -8.67
N THR A 124 -2.56 -9.83 -9.88
CA THR A 124 -1.65 -9.94 -11.02
C THR A 124 -1.40 -8.54 -11.55
N THR A 125 -0.13 -8.22 -11.84
CA THR A 125 0.22 -6.89 -12.34
C THR A 125 -0.47 -6.61 -13.68
N ASP A 126 -1.03 -5.42 -13.80
CA ASP A 126 -1.76 -4.96 -14.98
C ASP A 126 -0.80 -4.49 -16.09
N SER A 127 -1.31 -3.80 -17.12
CA SER A 127 -0.49 -3.24 -18.21
C SER A 127 0.49 -2.14 -17.77
N LYS A 128 0.32 -1.57 -16.57
CA LYS A 128 1.22 -0.60 -15.96
C LYS A 128 2.18 -1.25 -14.96
N GLY A 129 2.13 -2.57 -14.80
CA GLY A 129 2.97 -3.27 -13.84
C GLY A 129 2.45 -3.14 -12.40
N GLU A 130 1.22 -2.66 -12.21
CA GLU A 130 0.63 -2.36 -10.90
C GLU A 130 -0.26 -3.52 -10.43
N ALA A 131 -0.16 -3.87 -9.14
CA ALA A 131 -1.01 -4.84 -8.46
C ALA A 131 -1.30 -4.37 -7.03
N VAL A 132 -2.57 -4.35 -6.65
CA VAL A 132 -2.97 -4.06 -5.26
C VAL A 132 -3.17 -5.37 -4.51
N VAL A 133 -2.43 -5.57 -3.42
CA VAL A 133 -2.58 -6.71 -2.50
C VAL A 133 -2.62 -6.24 -1.06
N GLY A 134 -3.64 -6.63 -0.29
CA GLY A 134 -3.85 -6.04 1.02
C GLY A 134 -3.97 -4.53 0.92
N ARG A 135 -3.27 -3.82 1.81
CA ARG A 135 -3.12 -2.36 1.81
C ARG A 135 -1.99 -1.84 0.92
N TYR A 136 -1.36 -2.71 0.12
CA TYR A 136 -0.15 -2.39 -0.62
C TYR A 136 -0.44 -2.25 -2.11
N LEU A 137 0.10 -1.18 -2.70
CA LEU A 137 0.29 -1.05 -4.14
C LEU A 137 1.70 -1.52 -4.49
N VAL A 138 1.80 -2.61 -5.24
CA VAL A 138 3.05 -3.18 -5.72
C VAL A 138 3.20 -2.86 -7.20
N ILE A 139 4.31 -2.23 -7.56
CA ILE A 139 4.65 -1.85 -8.93
C ILE A 139 5.90 -2.61 -9.35
N VAL A 140 5.84 -3.34 -10.46
CA VAL A 140 6.96 -4.13 -10.98
C VAL A 140 7.37 -3.56 -12.33
N THR A 141 8.62 -3.12 -12.45
CA THR A 141 9.18 -2.53 -13.66
C THR A 141 10.52 -3.14 -14.03
N ASP A 142 10.88 -3.00 -15.29
CA ASP A 142 12.25 -3.10 -15.71
C ASP A 142 13.10 -1.99 -15.07
N THR A 143 14.31 -2.29 -14.63
CA THR A 143 15.17 -1.30 -13.96
C THR A 143 15.85 -0.37 -14.96
N GLY A 144 16.27 -0.89 -16.12
CA GLY A 144 17.00 -0.11 -17.12
C GLY A 144 16.07 0.77 -17.95
N THR A 145 14.93 0.21 -18.39
CA THR A 145 13.99 0.92 -19.27
C THR A 145 12.83 1.57 -18.53
N THR A 146 12.57 1.19 -17.28
CA THR A 146 11.37 1.57 -16.50
C THR A 146 10.06 1.03 -17.09
N ASP A 147 10.13 0.13 -18.08
CA ASP A 147 8.94 -0.45 -18.69
C ASP A 147 8.18 -1.32 -17.68
N PRO A 148 6.84 -1.30 -17.72
CA PRO A 148 6.02 -2.07 -16.80
C PRO A 148 6.11 -3.58 -17.05
N VAL A 149 6.27 -4.36 -15.98
CA VAL A 149 6.25 -5.82 -16.02
C VAL A 149 4.84 -6.31 -15.73
N ALA A 150 4.05 -6.49 -16.78
CA ALA A 150 2.69 -7.02 -16.69
C ALA A 150 2.67 -8.54 -16.42
N LYS A 151 1.57 -9.03 -15.84
CA LYS A 151 1.30 -10.45 -15.58
C LYS A 151 2.22 -11.13 -14.58
N ALA A 152 2.91 -10.38 -13.73
CA ALA A 152 3.55 -10.92 -12.55
C ALA A 152 2.48 -11.21 -11.48
N THR A 153 2.54 -12.38 -10.83
CA THR A 153 1.62 -12.70 -9.73
C THR A 153 2.21 -12.19 -8.43
N VAL A 154 1.48 -11.34 -7.71
CA VAL A 154 1.88 -10.77 -6.42
C VAL A 154 1.01 -11.39 -5.34
N THR A 155 1.63 -11.91 -4.28
CA THR A 155 0.94 -12.57 -3.15
C THR A 155 1.44 -11.97 -1.84
N LEU A 156 0.52 -11.47 -1.02
CA LEU A 156 0.75 -11.03 0.36
C LEU A 156 0.46 -12.18 1.31
N HIS A 157 1.41 -12.47 2.19
CA HIS A 157 1.30 -13.49 3.23
C HIS A 157 0.85 -12.89 4.56
N GLY A 158 0.40 -13.73 5.48
CA GLY A 158 -0.13 -13.29 6.79
C GLY A 158 0.91 -12.70 7.75
N ASP A 159 2.19 -12.79 7.41
CA ASP A 159 3.33 -12.19 8.13
C ASP A 159 3.83 -10.89 7.48
N ASP A 160 3.02 -10.27 6.62
CA ASP A 160 3.31 -9.06 5.84
C ASP A 160 4.46 -9.21 4.82
N THR A 161 4.89 -10.44 4.51
CA THR A 161 5.85 -10.69 3.42
C THR A 161 5.16 -10.77 2.06
N ILE A 162 5.86 -10.36 1.00
CA ILE A 162 5.34 -10.37 -0.37
C ILE A 162 6.13 -11.36 -1.23
N SER A 163 5.43 -12.22 -1.95
CA SER A 163 6.00 -13.08 -2.98
C SER A 163 5.55 -12.64 -4.37
N ILE A 164 6.50 -12.55 -5.30
CA ILE A 164 6.26 -12.14 -6.68
C ILE A 164 6.75 -13.25 -7.61
N ARG A 165 5.84 -13.80 -8.42
CA ARG A 165 6.19 -14.70 -9.52
C ARG A 165 6.23 -13.91 -10.82
N LEU A 166 7.42 -13.75 -11.40
CA LEU A 166 7.60 -13.07 -12.68
C LEU A 166 6.83 -13.78 -13.80
N PRO A 167 6.40 -13.03 -14.84
CA PRO A 167 5.74 -13.63 -16.00
C PRO A 167 6.68 -14.60 -16.72
N ASN A 168 6.13 -15.60 -17.43
CA ASN A 168 6.93 -16.63 -18.10
C ASN A 168 7.90 -16.08 -19.20
N SER A 169 7.73 -14.82 -19.62
CA SER A 169 8.59 -14.12 -20.55
C SER A 169 9.81 -13.46 -19.90
N ARG A 170 9.85 -13.36 -18.56
CA ARG A 170 10.92 -12.69 -17.82
C ARG A 170 11.57 -13.64 -16.83
N LEU A 171 12.89 -13.70 -16.84
CA LEU A 171 13.71 -14.42 -15.87
C LEU A 171 14.32 -13.41 -14.89
N LEU A 172 14.78 -13.89 -13.74
CA LEU A 172 15.72 -13.13 -12.93
C LEU A 172 17.04 -13.04 -13.70
N ASP A 173 17.39 -11.83 -14.09
CA ASP A 173 18.62 -11.54 -14.83
C ASP A 173 19.24 -10.24 -14.34
N TYR A 174 20.54 -10.25 -14.07
CA TYR A 174 21.30 -9.09 -13.63
C TYR A 174 21.59 -8.10 -14.76
N ASP A 175 21.54 -8.55 -16.02
CA ASP A 175 21.59 -7.65 -17.17
C ASP A 175 20.24 -6.94 -17.37
N ASP A 176 19.15 -7.65 -17.10
CA ASP A 176 17.75 -7.20 -17.23
C ASP A 176 17.04 -7.16 -15.86
N GLN A 177 17.56 -6.35 -14.93
CA GLN A 177 17.10 -6.33 -13.54
C GLN A 177 15.66 -5.86 -13.40
N THR A 178 14.93 -6.42 -12.45
CA THR A 178 13.57 -6.02 -12.09
C THR A 178 13.57 -5.15 -10.85
N THR A 179 12.89 -4.01 -10.90
CA THR A 179 12.63 -3.18 -9.72
C THR A 179 11.19 -3.43 -9.26
N VAL A 180 11.05 -3.70 -7.96
CA VAL A 180 9.77 -3.81 -7.27
C VAL A 180 9.64 -2.59 -6.36
N THR A 181 8.58 -1.81 -6.54
CA THR A 181 8.22 -0.70 -5.64
C THR A 181 6.99 -1.09 -4.84
N VAL A 182 7.00 -0.83 -3.53
CA VAL A 182 5.87 -1.08 -2.64
C VAL A 182 5.46 0.21 -1.94
N LEU A 183 4.21 0.59 -2.14
CA LEU A 183 3.56 1.74 -1.53
C LEU A 183 2.36 1.26 -0.69
N LEU A 184 1.90 2.06 0.28
CA LEU A 184 0.51 1.93 0.76
C LEU A 184 -0.44 2.29 -0.38
N SER A 185 -1.62 1.67 -0.45
CA SER A 185 -2.59 1.94 -1.51
C SER A 185 -3.29 3.29 -1.35
N GLU A 186 -3.48 3.74 -0.11
CA GLU A 186 -4.11 5.04 0.19
C GLU A 186 -3.61 5.60 1.54
N PRO A 187 -2.95 6.77 1.58
CA PRO A 187 -2.32 7.44 0.44
C PRO A 187 -1.08 6.66 -0.06
N GLU A 188 -0.76 6.81 -1.35
CA GLU A 188 0.43 6.24 -1.99
C GLU A 188 1.73 6.72 -1.34
N THR A 189 2.21 5.94 -0.36
CA THR A 189 3.38 6.26 0.46
C THR A 189 4.36 5.11 0.47
N PRO A 190 5.67 5.35 0.25
CA PRO A 190 6.66 4.28 0.21
C PRO A 190 6.77 3.50 1.52
N VAL A 191 6.93 2.18 1.42
CA VAL A 191 7.05 1.31 2.58
C VAL A 191 8.45 0.67 2.64
N GLU A 192 9.25 1.10 3.61
CA GLU A 192 10.60 0.56 3.88
C GLU A 192 10.54 -0.76 4.66
N GLY A 193 11.46 -1.67 4.36
CA GLY A 193 11.72 -2.86 5.18
C GLY A 193 10.80 -4.06 4.93
N ILE A 194 9.90 -4.01 3.95
CA ILE A 194 9.06 -5.15 3.56
C ILE A 194 9.94 -6.22 2.92
N GLU A 195 9.82 -7.46 3.40
CA GLU A 195 10.52 -8.59 2.83
C GLU A 195 9.79 -9.11 1.59
N ILE A 196 10.53 -9.17 0.48
CA ILE A 196 10.03 -9.57 -0.83
C ILE A 196 10.84 -10.77 -1.33
N ALA A 197 10.14 -11.80 -1.79
CA ALA A 197 10.71 -12.92 -2.53
C ALA A 197 10.23 -12.88 -3.99
N VAL A 198 11.16 -12.92 -4.94
CA VAL A 198 10.88 -12.91 -6.38
C VAL A 198 11.33 -14.22 -6.98
N THR A 199 10.47 -14.87 -7.75
CA THR A 199 10.74 -16.15 -8.41
C THR A 199 10.34 -16.10 -9.88
N ASP A 200 11.07 -16.79 -10.74
CA ASP A 200 10.71 -16.91 -12.17
C ASP A 200 10.26 -18.32 -12.57
N LYS A 201 9.97 -18.51 -13.86
CA LYS A 201 9.52 -19.81 -14.39
C LYS A 201 10.54 -20.93 -14.24
N ASN A 202 11.83 -20.62 -14.12
CA ASN A 202 12.91 -21.57 -13.98
C ASN A 202 13.20 -21.86 -12.50
N ALA A 203 12.39 -21.34 -11.56
CA ALA A 203 12.67 -21.42 -10.12
C ALA A 203 14.03 -20.82 -9.74
N ASN A 204 14.48 -19.81 -10.48
CA ASN A 204 15.46 -18.86 -9.93
C ASN A 204 14.75 -18.04 -8.87
N THR A 205 15.44 -17.65 -7.81
CA THR A 205 14.83 -16.95 -6.68
C THR A 205 15.76 -15.91 -6.11
N CYS A 206 15.30 -14.69 -5.95
CA CYS A 206 16.04 -13.62 -5.30
C CYS A 206 15.08 -12.85 -4.42
N GLY A 207 15.57 -12.26 -3.34
CA GLY A 207 14.73 -11.51 -2.42
C GLY A 207 15.54 -10.51 -1.63
N GLY A 208 14.83 -9.72 -0.85
CA GLY A 208 15.43 -8.68 -0.05
C GLY A 208 14.37 -7.86 0.64
N LYS A 209 14.80 -6.74 1.22
CA LYS A 209 13.89 -5.78 1.84
C LYS A 209 13.81 -4.52 0.99
N THR A 210 12.64 -3.91 0.95
CA THR A 210 12.48 -2.58 0.35
C THR A 210 13.33 -1.54 1.10
N ASP A 211 13.88 -0.60 0.36
CA ASP A 211 14.64 0.52 0.90
C ASP A 211 13.73 1.68 1.36
N LYS A 212 14.33 2.82 1.71
CA LYS A 212 13.63 4.03 2.17
C LYS A 212 12.64 4.62 1.17
N VAL A 213 12.81 4.33 -0.12
CA VAL A 213 11.88 4.76 -1.18
C VAL A 213 10.94 3.63 -1.58
N GLY A 214 10.85 2.57 -0.77
CA GLY A 214 9.94 1.45 -0.99
C GLY A 214 10.40 0.51 -2.10
N GLN A 215 11.66 0.53 -2.50
CA GLN A 215 12.14 -0.21 -3.67
C GLN A 215 13.06 -1.37 -3.32
N LEU A 216 12.97 -2.42 -4.13
CA LEU A 216 13.90 -3.55 -4.17
C LEU A 216 14.24 -3.85 -5.63
N THR A 217 15.52 -3.89 -5.96
CA THR A 217 16.00 -4.32 -7.28
C THR A 217 16.57 -5.75 -7.20
N VAL A 218 16.10 -6.63 -8.11
CA VAL A 218 16.50 -8.04 -8.18
C VAL A 218 16.89 -8.47 -9.60
N PRO A 219 17.78 -9.47 -9.75
CA PRO A 219 18.60 -10.05 -8.69
C PRO A 219 19.63 -9.04 -8.18
N SER A 220 19.99 -9.14 -6.89
CA SER A 220 21.07 -8.33 -6.28
C SER A 220 22.38 -9.13 -6.26
N SER A 221 23.49 -8.54 -5.78
CA SER A 221 24.75 -9.26 -5.60
C SER A 221 24.78 -10.19 -4.37
N SER A 222 23.67 -10.29 -3.65
CA SER A 222 23.48 -11.18 -2.51
C SER A 222 22.07 -11.75 -2.45
N GLY A 223 21.91 -12.83 -1.70
CA GLY A 223 20.62 -13.47 -1.50
C GLY A 223 20.66 -14.47 -0.35
N ILE A 224 19.50 -15.01 -0.01
CA ILE A 224 19.33 -16.06 0.98
C ILE A 224 18.65 -17.22 0.29
N THR A 225 19.13 -18.45 0.52
CA THR A 225 18.54 -19.62 -0.09
C THR A 225 17.13 -19.89 0.45
N ASN A 226 16.17 -20.10 -0.45
CA ASN A 226 14.79 -20.43 -0.12
C ASN A 226 14.64 -21.89 0.38
N GLU A 227 13.40 -22.37 0.51
CA GLU A 227 13.08 -23.75 0.93
C GLU A 227 13.69 -24.83 0.02
N ASP A 228 13.90 -24.52 -1.27
CA ASP A 228 14.59 -25.39 -2.24
C ASP A 228 16.12 -25.26 -2.18
N GLY A 229 16.65 -24.50 -1.22
CA GLY A 229 18.08 -24.28 -1.04
C GLY A 229 18.70 -23.44 -2.17
N SER A 230 17.88 -22.66 -2.88
CA SER A 230 18.29 -21.91 -4.08
C SER A 230 18.33 -20.40 -3.79
N ALA A 231 19.35 -19.71 -4.32
CA ALA A 231 19.43 -18.26 -4.36
C ALA A 231 20.08 -17.78 -5.66
N THR A 232 19.50 -16.76 -6.27
CA THR A 232 19.98 -16.13 -7.50
C THR A 232 20.62 -14.79 -7.17
N VAL A 233 21.85 -14.62 -7.62
CA VAL A 233 22.67 -13.43 -7.42
C VAL A 233 23.24 -12.96 -8.74
N GLY A 234 23.55 -11.68 -8.82
CA GLY A 234 24.20 -11.10 -9.97
C GLY A 234 25.56 -10.50 -9.66
N TRP A 235 26.37 -10.33 -10.68
CA TRP A 235 27.71 -9.77 -10.57
C TRP A 235 28.08 -9.03 -11.84
N GLU A 236 28.70 -7.87 -11.67
CA GLU A 236 29.33 -7.14 -12.77
C GLU A 236 30.84 -7.40 -12.69
N ASP A 237 31.40 -7.91 -13.79
CA ASP A 237 32.83 -8.13 -13.88
C ASP A 237 33.60 -6.80 -14.07
N PRO A 238 34.95 -6.79 -13.91
CA PRO A 238 35.73 -5.57 -14.09
C PRO A 238 35.66 -4.94 -15.48
N ASP A 239 35.21 -5.70 -16.48
CA ASP A 239 35.01 -5.23 -17.86
C ASP A 239 33.60 -4.66 -18.08
N GLY A 240 32.73 -4.70 -17.06
CA GLY A 240 31.37 -4.20 -17.08
C GLY A 240 30.33 -5.21 -17.57
N ASN A 241 30.71 -6.46 -17.85
CA ASN A 241 29.73 -7.47 -18.24
C ASN A 241 28.97 -7.96 -17.02
N ARG A 242 27.66 -8.08 -17.18
CA ARG A 242 26.74 -8.53 -16.14
C ARG A 242 26.51 -10.03 -16.28
N HIS A 243 26.59 -10.70 -15.14
CA HIS A 243 26.45 -12.15 -15.03
C HIS A 243 25.37 -12.47 -14.00
N THR A 244 24.57 -13.49 -14.29
CA THR A 244 23.56 -14.00 -13.38
C THR A 244 23.90 -15.43 -12.97
N PHE A 245 23.92 -15.70 -11.67
CA PHE A 245 24.20 -17.02 -11.13
C PHE A 245 23.09 -17.47 -10.19
N THR A 246 22.62 -18.69 -10.37
CA THR A 246 21.77 -19.38 -9.41
C THR A 246 22.58 -20.43 -8.66
N VAL A 247 22.61 -20.29 -7.34
CA VAL A 247 23.37 -21.13 -6.42
C VAL A 247 22.39 -22.00 -5.64
N LYS A 248 22.54 -23.31 -5.75
CA LYS A 248 21.81 -24.30 -4.97
C LYS A 248 22.72 -24.92 -3.91
N VAL A 249 22.24 -25.01 -2.67
CA VAL A 249 22.98 -25.51 -1.51
C VAL A 249 22.25 -26.73 -0.94
N GLU A 250 22.91 -27.89 -0.96
CA GLU A 250 22.32 -29.17 -0.57
C GLU A 250 23.26 -29.99 0.33
N ARG A 251 22.69 -30.81 1.20
CA ARG A 251 23.47 -31.81 1.95
C ARG A 251 23.89 -32.95 1.02
N THR A 252 25.19 -33.20 0.94
CA THR A 252 25.75 -34.29 0.13
C THR A 252 25.20 -35.64 0.59
N GLY A 253 24.92 -36.53 -0.37
CA GLY A 253 24.40 -37.88 -0.13
C GLY A 253 22.88 -37.95 0.06
N THR A 254 22.26 -36.94 0.68
CA THR A 254 20.79 -36.88 0.82
C THR A 254 20.11 -36.03 -0.25
N GLY A 255 20.82 -35.04 -0.82
CA GLY A 255 20.23 -34.05 -1.72
C GLY A 255 19.24 -33.12 -1.02
N ARG A 256 19.18 -33.12 0.33
CA ARG A 256 18.24 -32.27 1.06
C ARG A 256 18.69 -30.81 0.93
N PRO A 257 17.81 -29.88 0.51
CA PRO A 257 18.13 -28.47 0.47
C PRO A 257 18.51 -27.86 1.82
N ILE A 258 19.39 -26.86 1.79
CA ILE A 258 19.77 -26.07 2.96
C ILE A 258 19.24 -24.64 2.79
N GLN A 259 18.05 -24.39 3.33
CA GLN A 259 17.42 -23.06 3.40
C GLN A 259 18.17 -22.14 4.37
N GLY A 260 18.14 -20.83 4.12
CA GLY A 260 18.72 -19.81 5.01
C GLY A 260 20.22 -19.54 4.82
N SER A 261 20.88 -20.21 3.87
CA SER A 261 22.28 -19.94 3.53
C SER A 261 22.40 -18.56 2.87
N LYS A 262 23.31 -17.72 3.36
CA LYS A 262 23.60 -16.42 2.74
C LYS A 262 24.55 -16.63 1.56
N VAL A 263 24.13 -16.20 0.38
CA VAL A 263 24.92 -16.26 -0.86
C VAL A 263 25.31 -14.83 -1.25
N SER A 264 26.57 -14.61 -1.59
CA SER A 264 27.03 -13.30 -2.07
C SER A 264 28.15 -13.40 -3.09
N MET A 265 28.20 -12.40 -3.98
CA MET A 265 29.26 -12.22 -4.96
C MET A 265 30.35 -11.31 -4.39
N GLY A 266 31.59 -11.81 -4.35
CA GLY A 266 32.76 -11.01 -4.02
C GLY A 266 33.21 -10.13 -5.18
N ALA A 267 33.97 -9.07 -4.90
CA ALA A 267 34.49 -8.14 -5.92
C ALA A 267 35.31 -8.83 -7.03
N THR A 268 35.92 -9.98 -6.73
CA THR A 268 36.72 -10.77 -7.67
C THR A 268 35.92 -11.87 -8.40
N GLY A 269 34.58 -11.87 -8.28
CA GLY A 269 33.72 -12.89 -8.90
C GLY A 269 33.63 -14.22 -8.13
N ASN A 270 34.20 -14.29 -6.92
CA ASN A 270 34.08 -15.47 -6.06
C ASN A 270 32.69 -15.52 -5.41
N ILE A 271 32.06 -16.68 -5.44
CA ILE A 271 30.79 -16.92 -4.75
C ILE A 271 31.09 -17.28 -3.30
N THR A 272 30.50 -16.58 -2.34
CA THR A 272 30.58 -16.93 -0.92
C THR A 272 29.24 -17.46 -0.45
N VAL A 273 29.25 -18.63 0.18
CA VAL A 273 28.09 -19.25 0.81
C VAL A 273 28.35 -19.37 2.31
N ILE A 274 27.53 -18.72 3.13
CA ILE A 274 27.55 -18.85 4.59
C ILE A 274 26.37 -19.72 4.97
N LEU A 275 26.65 -20.89 5.53
CA LEU A 275 25.62 -21.81 6.00
C LEU A 275 24.88 -21.21 7.21
N PRO A 276 23.59 -21.53 7.38
CA PRO A 276 22.81 -21.03 8.51
C PRO A 276 23.27 -21.63 9.84
N ASP A 277 22.87 -20.98 10.93
CA ASP A 277 23.24 -21.36 12.29
C ASP A 277 22.97 -22.84 12.59
N GLY A 278 23.92 -23.49 13.27
CA GLY A 278 23.84 -24.91 13.61
C GLY A 278 24.13 -25.88 12.45
N GLN A 279 24.46 -25.39 11.25
CA GLN A 279 25.05 -26.22 10.20
C GLN A 279 26.58 -26.24 10.35
N ASP A 280 27.10 -27.43 10.63
CA ASP A 280 28.54 -27.69 10.61
C ASP A 280 28.95 -28.34 9.28
N MET A 281 30.23 -28.20 8.94
CA MET A 281 30.82 -28.69 7.70
C MET A 281 32.08 -29.50 8.00
N ASP A 282 31.96 -30.82 7.92
CA ASP A 282 33.03 -31.79 8.16
C ASP A 282 32.98 -32.95 7.15
N ALA A 283 33.87 -33.94 7.28
CA ALA A 283 33.95 -35.08 6.36
C ALA A 283 32.67 -35.95 6.29
N ARG A 284 31.84 -35.96 7.34
CA ARG A 284 30.54 -36.66 7.41
C ARG A 284 29.38 -35.75 7.01
N ASN A 285 29.50 -34.44 7.25
CA ASN A 285 28.48 -33.43 6.98
C ASN A 285 28.89 -32.55 5.79
N ARG A 286 29.12 -33.18 4.64
CA ARG A 286 29.52 -32.46 3.43
C ARG A 286 28.33 -31.72 2.81
N VAL A 287 28.64 -30.63 2.12
CA VAL A 287 27.69 -29.78 1.40
C VAL A 287 28.07 -29.75 -0.07
N THR A 288 27.07 -29.91 -0.93
CA THR A 288 27.19 -29.75 -2.38
C THR A 288 26.59 -28.41 -2.79
N ILE A 289 27.39 -27.60 -3.47
CA ILE A 289 26.99 -26.34 -4.09
C ILE A 289 26.87 -26.57 -5.59
N THR A 290 25.74 -26.21 -6.18
CA THR A 290 25.54 -26.21 -7.63
C THR A 290 25.38 -24.77 -8.11
N VAL A 291 26.14 -24.38 -9.12
CA VAL A 291 26.09 -23.05 -9.73
C VAL A 291 25.65 -23.20 -11.19
N THR A 292 24.55 -22.54 -11.53
CA THR A 292 24.05 -22.41 -12.90
C THR A 292 23.90 -20.94 -13.27
N ASP A 293 23.67 -20.63 -14.54
CA ASP A 293 23.08 -19.35 -14.94
C ASP A 293 21.56 -19.32 -14.64
N ASN A 294 20.87 -18.27 -15.09
CA ASN A 294 19.42 -18.11 -15.02
C ASN A 294 18.64 -19.04 -15.98
N GLU A 295 19.29 -19.60 -16.99
CA GLU A 295 18.72 -20.60 -17.92
C GLU A 295 18.97 -22.05 -17.48
N LYS A 296 19.62 -22.25 -16.34
CA LYS A 296 20.02 -23.55 -15.75
C LYS A 296 21.19 -24.23 -16.45
N SER A 297 21.97 -23.52 -17.24
CA SER A 297 23.23 -24.04 -17.77
C SER A 297 24.28 -24.08 -16.66
N PRO A 298 24.97 -25.22 -16.45
CA PRO A 298 26.01 -25.33 -15.43
C PRO A 298 27.17 -24.38 -15.65
N GLN A 299 27.72 -23.84 -14.56
CA GLN A 299 28.83 -22.89 -14.59
C GLN A 299 30.10 -23.53 -14.00
N PRO A 300 31.00 -24.08 -14.84
CA PRO A 300 32.25 -24.66 -14.39
C PRO A 300 33.29 -23.62 -13.98
N ASP A 301 34.31 -24.08 -13.26
CA ASP A 301 35.51 -23.33 -12.86
C ASP A 301 35.22 -22.09 -11.98
N LYS A 302 34.01 -21.99 -11.42
CA LYS A 302 33.62 -20.93 -10.49
C LYS A 302 34.18 -21.20 -9.11
N THR A 303 34.95 -20.25 -8.59
CA THR A 303 35.47 -20.31 -7.22
C THR A 303 34.34 -20.08 -6.23
N VAL A 304 34.11 -21.05 -5.36
CA VAL A 304 33.11 -21.00 -4.30
C VAL A 304 33.80 -21.16 -2.94
N ILE A 305 33.47 -20.27 -2.00
CA ILE A 305 33.95 -20.29 -0.62
C ILE A 305 32.75 -20.57 0.28
N VAL A 306 32.79 -21.68 1.02
CA VAL A 306 31.74 -22.07 1.95
C VAL A 306 32.23 -21.87 3.38
N ARG A 307 31.42 -21.19 4.19
CA ARG A 307 31.68 -20.94 5.61
C ARG A 307 30.58 -21.56 6.44
N ALA A 308 30.96 -22.36 7.42
CA ALA A 308 30.08 -22.83 8.47
C ALA A 308 30.00 -21.79 9.59
N ASP A 309 28.89 -21.80 10.33
CA ASP A 309 28.64 -20.89 11.45
C ASP A 309 29.71 -21.03 12.57
N LEU A 310 30.15 -22.25 12.85
CA LEU A 310 31.11 -22.55 13.93
C LEU A 310 32.60 -22.39 13.53
N GLY A 311 32.90 -21.62 12.48
CA GLY A 311 34.27 -21.23 12.13
C GLY A 311 35.00 -22.14 11.14
N GLY A 312 34.31 -23.10 10.52
CA GLY A 312 34.84 -23.91 9.41
C GLY A 312 34.78 -23.17 8.08
N THR A 313 35.88 -23.15 7.32
CA THR A 313 35.90 -22.60 5.95
C THR A 313 36.46 -23.64 4.99
N ALA A 314 35.79 -23.83 3.87
CA ALA A 314 36.26 -24.64 2.76
C ALA A 314 36.07 -23.87 1.46
N GLN A 315 36.86 -24.20 0.44
CA GLN A 315 36.76 -23.56 -0.86
C GLN A 315 37.16 -24.54 -1.96
N GLY A 316 36.73 -24.25 -3.18
CA GLY A 316 37.11 -25.02 -4.37
C GLY A 316 36.51 -24.38 -5.62
N GLN A 317 36.67 -25.05 -6.75
CA GLN A 317 36.06 -24.66 -8.01
C GLN A 317 34.95 -25.65 -8.39
N THR A 318 33.91 -25.15 -9.06
CA THR A 318 32.88 -26.00 -9.63
C THR A 318 33.43 -26.85 -10.78
N ASN A 319 32.99 -28.10 -10.86
CA ASN A 319 33.33 -29.02 -11.95
C ASN A 319 32.54 -28.69 -13.24
N LYS A 320 32.69 -29.53 -14.28
CA LYS A 320 31.96 -29.41 -15.56
C LYS A 320 30.43 -29.38 -15.43
N ASP A 321 29.89 -29.93 -14.35
CA ASP A 321 28.45 -29.98 -14.04
C ASP A 321 28.03 -28.82 -13.14
N GLY A 322 28.90 -27.82 -12.93
CA GLY A 322 28.64 -26.65 -12.10
C GLY A 322 28.66 -26.96 -10.60
N GLN A 323 29.18 -28.11 -10.18
CA GLN A 323 29.09 -28.59 -8.80
C GLN A 323 30.43 -28.51 -8.05
N LEU A 324 30.37 -28.11 -6.79
CA LEU A 324 31.46 -28.21 -5.81
C LEU A 324 30.95 -28.96 -4.59
N THR A 325 31.71 -29.91 -4.05
CA THR A 325 31.38 -30.53 -2.77
C THR A 325 32.46 -30.29 -1.72
N VAL A 326 32.08 -29.74 -0.59
CA VAL A 326 32.98 -29.32 0.50
C VAL A 326 32.58 -29.90 1.87
N PRO A 327 33.53 -30.11 2.80
CA PRO A 327 34.97 -29.98 2.55
C PRO A 327 35.44 -31.09 1.60
N SER A 328 36.55 -30.86 0.92
CA SER A 328 37.17 -31.89 0.08
C SER A 328 37.64 -33.04 0.96
N VAL A 329 37.43 -34.27 0.51
CA VAL A 329 38.00 -35.47 1.13
C VAL A 329 39.17 -35.96 0.30
N GLU A 330 40.19 -36.51 0.95
CA GLU A 330 41.38 -37.12 0.30
C GLU A 330 41.06 -38.47 -0.33
N SER A 331 39.93 -39.09 0.02
CA SER A 331 39.47 -40.31 -0.62
C SER A 331 37.97 -40.49 -0.46
N ALA A 332 37.35 -41.17 -1.43
CA ALA A 332 35.94 -41.51 -1.42
C ALA A 332 35.70 -42.84 -2.15
N TYR A 333 34.65 -43.55 -1.75
CA TYR A 333 34.19 -44.74 -2.46
C TYR A 333 33.15 -44.35 -3.50
N THR A 334 33.16 -44.99 -4.66
CA THR A 334 32.15 -44.77 -5.69
C THR A 334 30.76 -45.24 -5.25
N ASP A 335 29.74 -44.45 -5.58
CA ASP A 335 28.33 -44.75 -5.33
C ASP A 335 27.74 -45.76 -6.35
N ASP A 336 26.41 -45.95 -6.32
CA ASP A 336 25.70 -46.84 -7.25
C ASP A 336 25.82 -46.42 -8.73
N THR A 337 26.19 -45.16 -8.99
CA THR A 337 26.45 -44.63 -10.34
C THR A 337 27.91 -44.73 -10.75
N GLY A 338 28.76 -45.31 -9.91
CA GLY A 338 30.20 -45.41 -10.16
C GLY A 338 30.94 -44.09 -9.92
N THR A 339 30.29 -43.13 -9.25
CA THR A 339 30.82 -41.77 -9.08
C THR A 339 31.40 -41.60 -7.68
N ALA A 340 32.59 -41.01 -7.57
CA ALA A 340 33.22 -40.57 -6.33
C ALA A 340 33.67 -39.11 -6.45
N VAL A 341 33.58 -38.33 -5.38
CA VAL A 341 34.05 -36.94 -5.35
C VAL A 341 35.23 -36.83 -4.39
N VAL A 342 36.42 -36.61 -4.92
CA VAL A 342 37.70 -36.49 -4.18
C VAL A 342 38.36 -35.17 -4.55
N GLY A 343 38.69 -34.33 -3.56
CA GLY A 343 39.14 -32.98 -3.87
C GLY A 343 38.05 -32.16 -4.59
N GLN A 344 38.46 -31.56 -5.71
CA GLN A 344 37.62 -30.86 -6.69
C GLN A 344 37.16 -31.77 -7.85
N TYR A 345 37.54 -33.05 -7.84
CA TYR A 345 37.33 -33.96 -8.96
C TYR A 345 36.13 -34.86 -8.71
N THR A 346 35.26 -34.94 -9.71
CA THR A 346 34.26 -36.00 -9.84
C THR A 346 34.87 -37.11 -10.69
N VAL A 347 35.17 -38.25 -10.06
CA VAL A 347 35.76 -39.42 -10.69
C VAL A 347 34.66 -40.44 -10.96
N ILE A 348 34.51 -40.83 -12.21
CA ILE A 348 33.58 -41.89 -12.62
C ILE A 348 34.42 -43.13 -12.93
N VAL A 349 34.13 -44.23 -12.22
CA VAL A 349 34.81 -45.52 -12.41
C VAL A 349 33.85 -46.47 -13.11
N THR A 350 34.22 -46.90 -14.31
CA THR A 350 33.47 -47.90 -15.09
C THR A 350 34.33 -49.13 -15.40
N ASP A 351 33.68 -50.26 -15.66
CA ASP A 351 34.34 -51.44 -16.21
C ASP A 351 34.66 -51.25 -17.71
N THR A 352 35.27 -52.27 -18.32
CA THR A 352 35.62 -52.26 -19.75
C THR A 352 34.43 -52.24 -20.70
N ALA A 353 33.21 -52.41 -20.19
CA ALA A 353 31.95 -52.31 -20.92
C ALA A 353 31.17 -51.03 -20.54
N GLU A 354 31.84 -50.04 -19.96
CA GLU A 354 31.29 -48.75 -19.52
C GLU A 354 30.22 -48.86 -18.43
N LYS A 355 30.16 -49.97 -17.69
CA LYS A 355 29.23 -50.12 -16.57
C LYS A 355 29.78 -49.50 -15.30
N PRO A 356 28.96 -48.80 -14.49
CA PRO A 356 29.36 -48.26 -13.20
C PRO A 356 29.98 -49.30 -12.24
N VAL A 357 31.11 -48.96 -11.62
CA VAL A 357 31.74 -49.76 -10.57
C VAL A 357 31.45 -49.12 -9.22
N LYS A 358 30.58 -49.74 -8.42
CA LYS A 358 30.27 -49.32 -7.04
C LYS A 358 31.36 -49.77 -6.07
N GLY A 359 31.68 -48.93 -5.09
CA GLY A 359 32.58 -49.27 -3.97
C GLY A 359 34.07 -49.28 -4.33
N ALA A 360 34.45 -48.71 -5.47
CA ALA A 360 35.86 -48.48 -5.81
C ALA A 360 36.39 -47.32 -4.96
N LEU A 361 37.53 -47.53 -4.28
CA LEU A 361 38.20 -46.47 -3.54
C LEU A 361 38.93 -45.56 -4.54
N VAL A 362 38.57 -44.29 -4.52
CA VAL A 362 39.25 -43.20 -5.24
C VAL A 362 40.02 -42.39 -4.21
N THR A 363 41.30 -42.12 -4.47
CA THR A 363 42.24 -41.38 -3.61
C THR A 363 42.97 -40.33 -4.41
#